data_AF-A0A9P0LSJ1-F1
#
_entry.id   AF-A0A9P0LSJ1-F1
#
_cell.length_a   1.000
_cell.length_b   1.000
_cell.length_c   1.000
_cell.angle_alpha   90.00
_cell.angle_beta   90.00
_cell.angle_gamma   90.00
#
_symmetry.space_group_name_H-M   'P 1'
#
loop_
_entity.id
_entity.type
_entity.pdbx_description
1 polymer ?
#
loop_
_entity_poly.entity_id
_entity_poly.type
_entity_poly.pdbx_seq_one_letter_code
_entity_poly.pdbx_strand_id
1 'polypeptide(L)'
;MMFWYAKSVIIGDFLEKGKTITGQYYSELLYCFDKKLEETRPHLMRKKVLLHQDDAPAHSSGVVAAKLHELHYEVQMLQLSLLLGVLHSSVAFVTSQ
;
A
#
# COMPACT_ATOMS: atom_id res chain seq x y z
N MET A 1 -8.85 0.02 -2.39
CA MET A 1 -7.55 0.18 -1.71
C MET A 1 -7.24 1.66 -1.56
N MET A 2 -6.75 2.10 -0.41
CA MET A 2 -6.38 3.51 -0.21
C MET A 2 -5.01 3.61 0.46
N PHE A 3 -4.16 4.49 -0.07
CA PHE A 3 -2.87 4.84 0.49
C PHE A 3 -2.88 6.27 0.98
N TRP A 4 -2.36 6.50 2.18
CA TRP A 4 -2.29 7.84 2.76
C TRP A 4 -1.01 8.08 3.55
N TYR A 5 -0.72 9.35 3.79
CA TYR A 5 0.35 9.82 4.68
C TYR A 5 -0.19 10.89 5.62
N ALA A 6 0.07 10.71 6.92
CA ALA A 6 -0.37 11.57 8.03
C ALA A 6 -1.88 11.89 8.00
N LYS A 7 -2.27 13.00 7.35
CA LYS A 7 -3.66 13.48 7.25
C LYS A 7 -4.15 13.62 5.81
N SER A 8 -3.47 12.99 4.84
CA SER A 8 -3.75 13.21 3.42
C SER A 8 -3.64 11.92 2.60
N VAL A 9 -4.62 11.69 1.73
CA VAL A 9 -4.61 10.58 0.78
C VAL A 9 -3.54 10.84 -0.30
N ILE A 10 -2.88 9.78 -0.75
CA ILE A 10 -1.90 9.80 -1.83
C ILE A 10 -2.54 9.24 -3.11
N ILE A 11 -3.06 8.01 -3.03
CA ILE A 11 -3.84 7.38 -4.10
C ILE A 11 -4.93 6.51 -3.50
N GLY A 12 -6.07 6.44 -4.17
CA GLY A 12 -7.15 5.53 -3.84
C GLY A 12 -7.67 4.90 -5.13
N ASP A 13 -7.99 3.62 -5.05
CA ASP A 13 -8.63 2.89 -6.15
C ASP A 13 -9.80 2.05 -5.61
N PHE A 14 -10.90 2.09 -6.33
CA PHE A 14 -12.13 1.37 -6.01
C PHE A 14 -12.33 0.29 -7.06
N LEU A 15 -12.07 -0.93 -6.65
CA LEU A 15 -12.24 -2.08 -7.52
C LEU A 15 -13.74 -2.31 -7.78
N GLU A 16 -14.09 -2.66 -9.02
CA GLU A 16 -15.46 -2.97 -9.40
C GLU A 16 -16.08 -4.06 -8.51
N LYS A 17 -17.40 -3.96 -8.29
CA LYS A 17 -18.13 -4.92 -7.47
C LYS A 17 -17.94 -6.34 -8.01
N GLY A 18 -17.58 -7.26 -7.11
CA GLY A 18 -17.40 -8.69 -7.43
C GLY A 18 -16.02 -9.05 -7.98
N LYS A 19 -15.12 -8.07 -8.15
CA LYS A 19 -13.71 -8.34 -8.41
C LYS A 19 -12.94 -8.49 -7.10
N THR A 20 -11.87 -9.27 -7.14
CA THR A 20 -10.97 -9.51 -6.00
C THR A 20 -9.62 -8.86 -6.27
N ILE A 21 -9.03 -8.27 -5.23
CA ILE A 21 -7.67 -7.74 -5.29
C ILE A 21 -6.71 -8.92 -5.47
N THR A 22 -5.94 -8.93 -6.56
CA THR A 22 -4.88 -9.91 -6.82
C THR A 22 -3.52 -9.33 -6.46
N GLY A 23 -2.52 -10.19 -6.31
CA GLY A 23 -1.13 -9.76 -6.13
C GLY A 23 -0.62 -8.92 -7.31
N GLN A 24 -0.97 -9.27 -8.56
CA GLN A 24 -0.61 -8.45 -9.73
C GLN A 24 -1.23 -7.07 -9.66
N TYR A 25 -2.53 -6.98 -9.41
CA TYR A 25 -3.23 -5.70 -9.34
C TYR A 25 -2.66 -4.82 -8.22
N TYR A 26 -2.37 -5.39 -7.05
CA TYR A 26 -1.75 -4.64 -5.97
C TYR A 26 -0.33 -4.17 -6.31
N SER A 27 0.47 -4.99 -7.01
CA SER A 27 1.80 -4.60 -7.51
C SER A 27 1.74 -3.43 -8.48
N GLU A 28 0.78 -3.42 -9.41
CA GLU A 28 0.56 -2.29 -10.32
C GLU A 28 0.15 -1.02 -9.55
N LEU A 29 -0.70 -1.17 -8.55
CA LEU A 29 -1.12 -0.05 -7.70
C LEU A 29 0.04 0.51 -6.86
N LEU A 30 0.97 -0.33 -6.39
CA LEU A 30 2.20 0.12 -5.71
C LEU A 30 3.11 0.95 -6.63
N TYR A 31 3.21 0.58 -7.91
CA TYR A 31 3.94 1.37 -8.89
C TYR A 31 3.30 2.74 -9.12
N CYS A 32 1.97 2.79 -9.29
CA CYS A 32 1.24 4.06 -9.40
C CYS A 32 1.39 4.91 -8.13
N PHE A 33 1.36 4.27 -6.96
CA PHE A 33 1.58 4.91 -5.67
C PHE A 33 2.98 5.55 -5.58
N ASP A 34 4.04 4.83 -5.96
CA ASP A 34 5.42 5.33 -5.98
C ASP A 34 5.56 6.59 -6.84
N LYS A 35 5.03 6.56 -8.07
CA LYS A 35 5.01 7.73 -8.95
C LYS A 35 4.25 8.90 -8.34
N LYS A 36 3.10 8.62 -7.71
CA LYS A 36 2.34 9.69 -7.08
C LYS A 36 3.05 10.28 -5.87
N LEU A 37 3.76 9.45 -5.11
CA LEU A 37 4.55 9.87 -3.96
C LEU A 37 5.71 10.76 -4.40
N GLU A 38 6.42 10.39 -5.47
CA GLU A 38 7.49 11.18 -6.11
C GLU A 38 6.98 12.55 -6.57
N GLU A 39 5.83 12.59 -7.27
CA GLU A 39 5.23 13.84 -7.75
C GLU A 39 4.77 14.76 -6.62
N THR A 40 4.05 14.22 -5.64
CA THR A 40 3.30 15.04 -4.67
C THR A 40 4.07 15.29 -3.38
N ARG A 41 5.01 14.41 -3.02
CA ARG A 41 5.73 14.43 -1.74
C ARG A 41 7.18 13.97 -1.93
N PRO A 42 7.98 14.64 -2.79
CA PRO A 42 9.36 14.23 -3.08
C PRO A 42 10.27 14.22 -1.84
N HIS A 43 9.91 14.96 -0.78
CA HIS A 43 10.63 14.92 0.49
C HIS A 43 10.52 13.58 1.22
N LEU A 44 9.44 12.81 1.00
CA LEU A 44 9.30 11.46 1.55
C LEU A 44 10.15 10.46 0.78
N MET A 45 10.33 10.66 -0.52
CA MET A 45 11.20 9.81 -1.37
C MET A 45 12.69 9.93 -1.04
N ARG A 46 13.11 11.05 -0.45
CA ARG A 46 14.50 11.23 0.03
C ARG A 46 14.85 10.34 1.23
N LYS A 47 13.84 9.77 1.87
CA LYS A 47 13.95 8.91 3.04
C LYS A 47 13.48 7.51 2.66
N LYS A 48 13.85 6.53 3.47
CA LYS A 48 13.34 5.18 3.26
C LYS A 48 11.85 5.16 3.60
N VAL A 49 11.04 4.66 2.67
CA VAL A 49 9.59 4.55 2.81
C VAL A 49 9.26 3.29 3.61
N LEU A 50 8.56 3.47 4.73
CA LEU A 50 7.98 2.37 5.51
C LEU A 50 6.49 2.27 5.19
N LEU A 51 6.09 1.16 4.58
CA LEU A 51 4.73 0.83 4.21
C LEU A 51 4.12 -0.09 5.27
N HIS A 52 3.02 0.35 5.85
CA HIS A 52 2.23 -0.48 6.76
C HIS A 52 1.04 -1.04 5.99
N GLN A 53 0.84 -2.36 6.03
CA GLN A 53 -0.26 -3.03 5.31
C GLN A 53 -0.79 -4.23 6.11
N ASP A 54 -2.01 -4.67 5.81
CA ASP A 54 -2.59 -5.88 6.39
C ASP A 54 -1.96 -7.17 5.80
N ASP A 55 -2.26 -8.31 6.40
CA ASP A 55 -1.79 -9.64 5.98
C ASP A 55 -2.65 -10.34 4.92
N ALA A 56 -3.48 -9.59 4.20
CA ALA A 56 -4.30 -10.18 3.13
C ALA A 56 -3.43 -10.94 2.11
N PRO A 57 -3.90 -12.10 1.58
CA PRO A 57 -3.11 -12.94 0.67
C PRO A 57 -2.56 -12.21 -0.57
N ALA A 58 -3.26 -11.18 -1.05
CA ALA A 58 -2.77 -10.37 -2.17
C ALA A 58 -1.50 -9.60 -1.81
N HIS A 59 -1.43 -9.01 -0.61
CA HIS A 59 -0.30 -8.18 -0.16
C HIS A 59 0.91 -9.01 0.27
N SER A 60 0.68 -10.23 0.72
CA SER A 60 1.73 -11.19 1.08
C SER A 60 2.21 -12.05 -0.10
N SER A 61 1.70 -11.82 -1.31
CA SER A 61 2.10 -12.58 -2.50
C SER A 61 3.56 -12.31 -2.91
N GLY A 62 4.21 -13.30 -3.54
CA GLY A 62 5.59 -13.17 -4.01
C GLY A 62 5.81 -12.08 -5.05
N VAL A 63 4.79 -11.79 -5.89
CA VAL A 63 4.84 -10.69 -6.87
C VAL A 63 4.93 -9.34 -6.16
N VAL A 64 4.16 -9.17 -5.09
CA VAL A 64 4.14 -7.94 -4.29
C VAL A 64 5.43 -7.79 -3.50
N ALA A 65 5.95 -8.88 -2.93
CA ALA A 65 7.26 -8.87 -2.26
C ALA A 65 8.39 -8.44 -3.22
N ALA A 66 8.39 -8.94 -4.45
CA ALA A 66 9.35 -8.53 -5.48
C ALA A 66 9.22 -7.05 -5.84
N LYS A 67 7.98 -6.54 -5.99
CA LYS A 67 7.73 -5.13 -6.27
C LYS A 67 8.17 -4.21 -5.12
N LEU A 68 7.88 -4.57 -3.87
CA LEU A 68 8.31 -3.78 -2.70
C LEU A 68 9.83 -3.73 -2.57
N HIS A 69 10.51 -4.84 -2.90
CA HIS A 69 11.97 -4.87 -2.99
C HIS A 69 12.51 -3.96 -4.10
N GLU A 70 11.91 -4.01 -5.30
CA GLU A 70 12.26 -3.13 -6.43
C GLU A 70 12.10 -1.65 -6.08
N LEU A 71 11.05 -1.28 -5.34
CA LEU A 71 10.78 0.09 -4.90
C LEU A 71 11.57 0.50 -3.64
N HIS A 72 12.38 -0.40 -3.08
CA HIS A 72 13.15 -0.20 -1.84
C HIS A 72 12.31 0.16 -0.60
N TYR A 73 11.07 -0.34 -0.54
CA TYR A 73 10.17 -0.09 0.58
C TYR A 73 10.42 -1.08 1.72
N GLU A 74 10.43 -0.56 2.95
CA GLU A 74 10.26 -1.40 4.13
C GLU A 74 8.79 -1.69 4.36
N VAL A 75 8.50 -2.86 4.92
CA VAL A 75 7.13 -3.33 5.09
C VAL A 75 6.93 -3.72 6.54
N GLN A 76 5.90 -3.17 7.17
CA GLN A 76 5.40 -3.66 8.45
C GLN A 76 4.00 -4.26 8.24
N MET A 77 3.91 -5.57 8.44
CA MET A 77 2.63 -6.28 8.42
C MET A 77 1.88 -5.99 9.72
N LEU A 78 0.63 -5.56 9.60
CA LEU A 78 -0.25 -5.33 10.73
C LEU A 78 -1.27 -6.47 10.80
N GLN A 79 -1.30 -7.17 11.93
CA GLN A 79 -2.36 -8.12 12.23
C GLN A 79 -3.65 -7.34 12.51
N LEU A 80 -4.52 -7.24 11.51
CA LEU A 80 -5.80 -6.53 11.59
C LEU A 80 -6.94 -7.45 12.09
N SER A 81 -6.63 -8.42 12.93
CA SER A 81 -7.65 -9.15 13.70
C SER A 81 -7.84 -8.48 15.07
N LEU A 82 -8.85 -7.61 15.21
CA LEU A 82 -9.73 -7.48 16.40
C LEU A 82 -10.34 -6.09 16.67
N LEU A 83 -10.03 -5.03 15.93
CA LEU A 83 -10.76 -3.77 16.12
C LEU A 83 -11.36 -3.25 14.81
N LEU A 84 -12.69 -3.21 14.83
CA LEU A 84 -13.61 -2.56 13.91
C LEU A 84 -14.01 -3.41 12.69
N GLY A 85 -15.25 -3.92 12.74
CA GLY A 85 -15.99 -4.40 11.58
C GLY A 85 -16.28 -3.26 10.60
N VAL A 86 -15.26 -2.86 9.86
CA VAL A 86 -15.38 -1.95 8.73
C VAL A 86 -14.88 -2.68 7.49
N LEU A 87 -15.64 -2.50 6.42
CA LEU A 87 -15.46 -3.02 5.08
C LEU A 87 -14.02 -3.36 4.69
N HIS A 88 -13.95 -4.43 3.90
CA HIS A 88 -12.86 -4.93 3.06
C HIS A 88 -12.17 -3.85 2.19
N SER A 89 -11.54 -2.89 2.86
CA SER A 89 -10.73 -1.84 2.29
C SER A 89 -9.43 -1.88 3.05
N SER A 90 -8.52 -2.71 2.56
CA SER A 90 -7.13 -2.66 2.92
C SER A 90 -6.63 -1.21 2.80
N VAL A 91 -5.99 -0.74 3.87
CA VAL A 91 -5.46 0.60 3.96
C VAL A 91 -3.98 0.46 4.24
N ALA A 92 -3.17 1.08 3.39
CA ALA A 92 -1.75 1.18 3.63
C ALA A 92 -1.37 2.61 4.00
N PHE A 93 -0.59 2.77 5.06
CA PHE A 93 -0.06 4.08 5.45
C PHE A 93 1.45 4.11 5.30
N VAL A 94 1.95 5.27 4.88
CA VAL A 94 3.39 5.48 4.69
C VAL A 94 3.95 6.35 5.80
N THR A 95 5.16 6.02 6.26
CA THR A 95 6.01 6.93 7.05
C THR A 95 7.39 7.02 6.42
N SER A 96 8.08 8.13 6.63
CA SER A 96 9.46 8.31 6.18
C SER A 96 10.40 8.27 7.38
N GLN A 97 11.30 7.28 7.44
CA GLN A 97 12.32 7.21 8.50
C GLN A 97 13.39 8.29 8.30
#